data_AF-A0A7W9BPI4-F1
#
_entry.id   AF-A0A7W9BPI4-F1
#
_cell.length_a   1.000
_cell.length_b   1.000
_cell.length_c   1.000
_cell.angle_alpha   90.00
_cell.angle_beta   90.00
_cell.angle_gamma   90.00
#
_symmetry.space_group_name_H-M   'P 1'
#
loop_
_entity.id
_entity.type
_entity.pdbx_description
1 polymer ?
#
loop_
_entity_poly.entity_id
_entity_poly.type
_entity_poly.pdbx_seq_one_letter_code
_entity_poly.pdbx_strand_id
1 'polypeptide(L)'
;MDKDTQDIVSLAAARTGEMCAVFMIGDGLLGMVQPERHLALWESDVGAVDALTRPFQGRPGRRRAYGAVQFLAGVWLASRMRGPRGRFSV
;
A
#
# COMPACT_ATOMS: atom_id res chain seq x y z
N MET A 1 -2.27 -27.74 14.99
CA MET A 1 -1.65 -26.43 15.25
C MET A 1 -2.13 -25.99 16.61
N ASP A 2 -1.22 -25.79 17.55
CA ASP A 2 -1.52 -25.33 18.92
C ASP A 2 -1.99 -23.88 18.93
N LYS A 3 -2.58 -23.45 20.05
CA LYS A 3 -3.16 -22.12 20.23
C LYS A 3 -2.10 -21.01 20.09
N ASP A 4 -0.89 -21.23 20.60
CA ASP A 4 0.19 -20.23 20.59
C ASP A 4 0.66 -19.96 19.15
N THR A 5 0.78 -21.00 18.34
CA THR A 5 1.08 -20.86 16.90
C THR A 5 -0.02 -20.07 16.17
N GLN A 6 -1.31 -20.31 16.48
CA GLN A 6 -2.42 -19.55 15.88
C GLN A 6 -2.37 -18.06 16.26
N ASP A 7 -2.03 -17.76 17.50
CA ASP A 7 -1.93 -16.38 18.00
C ASP A 7 -0.73 -15.65 17.35
N ILE A 8 0.42 -16.32 17.19
CA ILE A 8 1.59 -15.78 16.49
C ILE A 8 1.27 -15.47 15.02
N VAL A 9 0.63 -16.41 14.31
CA VAL A 9 0.26 -16.22 12.89
C VAL A 9 -0.73 -15.07 12.73
N SER A 10 -1.72 -14.97 13.63
CA SER A 10 -2.71 -13.89 13.61
C SER A 10 -2.08 -12.52 13.85
N LEU A 11 -1.14 -12.42 14.79
CA LEU A 11 -0.40 -11.18 15.05
C LEU A 11 0.51 -10.79 13.87
N ALA A 12 1.20 -11.76 13.27
CA ALA A 12 2.02 -11.53 12.09
C ALA A 12 1.18 -11.03 10.91
N ALA A 13 0.02 -11.65 10.68
CA ALA A 13 -0.91 -11.21 9.63
C ALA A 13 -1.41 -9.78 9.87
N ALA A 14 -1.76 -9.41 11.11
CA ALA A 14 -2.18 -8.06 11.44
C ALA A 14 -1.08 -7.01 11.17
N ARG A 15 0.15 -7.31 11.58
CA ARG A 15 1.32 -6.43 11.34
C ARG A 15 1.63 -6.27 9.86
N THR A 16 1.61 -7.37 9.10
CA THR A 16 1.79 -7.34 7.65
C THR A 16 0.69 -6.53 6.98
N GLY A 17 -0.57 -6.70 7.44
CA GLY A 17 -1.69 -5.89 6.97
C GLY A 17 -1.47 -4.39 7.19
N GLU A 18 -0.96 -4.01 8.37
CA GLU A 18 -0.64 -2.63 8.70
C GLU A 18 0.48 -2.07 7.81
N MET A 19 1.55 -2.84 7.60
CA MET A 19 2.61 -2.49 6.66
C MET A 19 2.09 -2.32 5.23
N CYS A 20 1.22 -3.22 4.77
CA CYS A 20 0.58 -3.09 3.45
C CYS A 20 -0.26 -1.82 3.35
N ALA A 21 -1.05 -1.48 4.37
CA ALA A 21 -1.85 -0.26 4.36
C ALA A 21 -0.98 1.00 4.30
N VAL A 22 0.10 1.07 5.09
CA VAL A 22 1.06 2.18 5.04
C VAL A 22 1.70 2.30 3.66
N PHE A 23 2.12 1.18 3.07
CA PHE A 23 2.69 1.17 1.73
C PHE A 23 1.71 1.67 0.67
N MET A 24 0.45 1.20 0.69
CA MET A 24 -0.60 1.63 -0.23
C MET A 24 -0.92 3.11 -0.11
N ILE A 25 -0.97 3.63 1.13
CA ILE A 25 -1.19 5.05 1.39
C ILE A 25 -0.03 5.88 0.84
N GLY A 26 1.21 5.51 1.16
CA GLY A 26 2.41 6.21 0.71
C GLY A 26 2.58 6.20 -0.80
N ASP A 27 2.42 5.03 -1.42
CA ASP A 27 2.52 4.87 -2.88
C ASP A 27 1.40 5.58 -3.62
N GLY A 28 0.17 5.48 -3.09
CA GLY A 28 -0.99 6.20 -3.63
C GLY A 28 -0.78 7.72 -3.59
N LEU A 29 -0.29 8.24 -2.46
CA LEU A 29 0.01 9.66 -2.31
C LEU A 29 1.12 10.13 -3.25
N LEU A 30 2.21 9.36 -3.39
CA LEU A 30 3.29 9.66 -4.34
C LEU A 30 2.78 9.65 -5.78
N GLY A 31 1.94 8.69 -6.15
CA GLY A 31 1.30 8.62 -7.45
C GLY A 31 0.34 9.78 -7.75
N MET A 32 -0.24 10.42 -6.73
CA MET A 32 -1.08 11.61 -6.87
C MET A 32 -0.27 12.90 -6.97
N VAL A 33 0.68 13.11 -6.05
CA VAL A 33 1.43 14.37 -5.92
C VAL A 33 2.53 14.45 -6.98
N GLN A 34 3.20 13.33 -7.27
CA GLN A 34 4.38 13.31 -8.12
C GLN A 34 4.34 12.14 -9.14
N PRO A 35 3.27 12.04 -9.96
CA PRO A 35 3.05 10.89 -10.84
C PRO A 35 4.23 10.63 -11.77
N GLU A 36 4.79 11.67 -12.40
CA GLU A 36 5.86 11.54 -13.39
C GLU A 36 7.20 11.17 -12.75
N ARG A 37 7.61 11.88 -11.69
CA ARG A 37 8.84 11.55 -10.94
C ARG A 37 8.79 10.14 -10.36
N HIS A 38 7.64 9.77 -9.81
CA HIS A 38 7.45 8.44 -9.24
C HIS A 38 7.54 7.38 -10.34
N LEU A 39 6.81 7.52 -11.46
CA LEU A 39 6.89 6.59 -12.59
C LEU A 39 8.31 6.47 -13.18
N ALA A 40 9.02 7.58 -13.34
CA ALA A 40 10.37 7.60 -13.90
C ALA A 40 11.38 6.82 -13.03
N LEU A 41 11.20 6.79 -11.71
CA LEU A 41 12.04 5.99 -10.81
C LEU A 41 11.76 4.48 -10.89
N TRP A 42 10.57 4.11 -11.36
CA TRP A 42 10.20 2.71 -11.61
C TRP A 42 10.48 2.28 -13.05
N GLU A 43 10.87 3.21 -13.93
CA GLU A 43 11.32 2.87 -15.26
C GLU A 43 12.66 2.15 -15.17
N SER A 44 12.68 0.90 -15.60
CA SER A 44 13.88 0.06 -15.59
C SER A 44 13.86 -0.91 -16.75
N ASP A 45 15.04 -1.37 -17.18
CA ASP A 45 15.18 -2.36 -18.26
C ASP A 45 14.66 -3.75 -17.89
N VAL A 46 14.18 -3.93 -16.65
CA VAL A 46 13.54 -5.17 -16.21
C VAL A 46 12.12 -5.22 -16.77
N GLY A 47 11.91 -6.06 -17.79
CA GLY A 47 10.64 -6.13 -18.52
C GLY A 47 9.38 -6.32 -17.66
N ALA A 48 9.48 -6.95 -16.49
CA ALA A 48 8.37 -7.07 -15.54
C ALA A 48 7.96 -5.72 -14.92
N VAL A 49 8.93 -4.86 -14.62
CA VAL A 49 8.67 -3.53 -14.05
C VAL A 49 8.21 -2.58 -15.15
N ASP A 50 8.83 -2.64 -16.34
CA ASP A 50 8.40 -1.87 -17.50
C ASP A 50 6.95 -2.21 -17.90
N ALA A 51 6.56 -3.49 -17.86
CA ALA A 51 5.18 -3.91 -18.11
C ALA A 51 4.16 -3.26 -17.14
N LEU A 52 4.57 -2.99 -15.89
CA LEU A 52 3.71 -2.33 -14.89
C LEU A 52 3.64 -0.81 -15.09
N THR A 53 4.68 -0.18 -15.62
CA THR A 53 4.72 1.28 -15.81
C THR A 53 4.16 1.73 -17.17
N ARG A 54 4.29 0.92 -18.22
CA ARG A 54 3.79 1.17 -19.59
C ARG A 54 2.37 1.73 -19.68
N PRO A 55 1.35 1.23 -18.93
CA PRO A 55 -0.01 1.76 -19.03
C PRO A 55 -0.15 3.24 -18.60
N PHE A 56 0.81 3.74 -17.83
CA PHE A 56 0.83 5.05 -17.22
C PHE A 56 1.85 6.02 -17.85
N GLN A 57 2.79 5.52 -18.65
CA GLN A 57 3.75 6.34 -19.41
C GLN A 57 3.02 7.37 -20.28
N GLY A 58 3.45 8.64 -20.20
CA GLY A 58 2.85 9.77 -20.92
C GLY A 58 1.43 10.14 -20.48
N ARG A 59 0.88 9.52 -19.42
CA ARG A 59 -0.50 9.74 -18.96
C ARG A 59 -0.55 10.01 -17.45
N PRO A 60 -0.05 11.17 -16.98
CA PRO A 60 0.04 11.49 -15.55
C PRO A 60 -1.33 11.45 -14.85
N GLY A 61 -2.41 11.82 -15.54
CA GLY A 61 -3.77 11.74 -15.00
C GLY A 61 -4.21 10.31 -14.62
N ARG A 62 -3.81 9.28 -15.39
CA ARG A 62 -4.14 7.89 -15.07
C ARG A 62 -3.40 7.40 -13.82
N ARG A 63 -2.13 7.80 -13.65
CA ARG A 63 -1.36 7.47 -12.44
C ARG A 63 -1.91 8.15 -11.20
N ARG A 64 -2.35 9.41 -11.32
CA ARG A 64 -3.03 10.13 -10.22
C ARG A 64 -4.33 9.43 -9.82
N ALA A 65 -5.16 9.05 -10.78
CA ALA A 65 -6.41 8.32 -10.51
C ALA A 65 -6.13 6.96 -9.85
N TYR A 66 -5.15 6.21 -10.36
CA TYR A 66 -4.73 4.96 -9.75
C TYR A 66 -4.19 5.18 -8.33
N GLY A 67 -3.37 6.22 -8.11
CA GLY A 67 -2.87 6.59 -6.79
C GLY A 67 -3.97 6.97 -5.82
N ALA A 68 -5.03 7.65 -6.28
CA ALA A 68 -6.20 7.94 -5.45
C ALA A 68 -6.94 6.67 -5.03
N VAL A 69 -7.16 5.74 -5.97
CA VAL A 69 -7.78 4.44 -5.66
C VAL A 69 -6.93 3.65 -4.66
N GLN A 70 -5.62 3.60 -4.86
CA GLN A 70 -4.69 2.89 -3.98
C GLN A 70 -4.61 3.51 -2.59
N PHE A 71 -4.58 4.85 -2.50
CA PHE A 71 -4.66 5.58 -1.25
C PHE A 71 -5.94 5.25 -0.49
N LEU A 72 -7.10 5.34 -1.15
CA LEU A 72 -8.40 5.01 -0.54
C LEU A 72 -8.46 3.55 -0.08
N ALA A 73 -7.92 2.63 -0.88
CA ALA A 73 -7.84 1.22 -0.51
C ALA A 73 -6.93 0.99 0.72
N GLY A 74 -5.81 1.71 0.82
CA GLY A 74 -4.93 1.67 1.98
C GLY A 74 -5.60 2.23 3.24
N VAL A 75 -6.29 3.36 3.14
CA VAL A 75 -7.10 3.94 4.24
C VAL A 75 -8.21 2.99 4.66
N TRP A 76 -8.91 2.38 3.70
CA TRP A 76 -9.95 1.40 3.98
C TRP A 76 -9.39 0.17 4.70
N LEU A 77 -8.26 -0.37 4.24
CA LEU A 77 -7.58 -1.49 4.88
C LEU A 77 -7.18 -1.12 6.31
N ALA A 78 -6.55 0.05 6.51
CA ALA A 78 -6.20 0.58 7.83
C ALA A 78 -7.42 0.70 8.75
N SER A 79 -8.55 1.20 8.24
CA SER A 79 -9.79 1.36 9.03
C SER A 79 -10.43 0.05 9.46
N ARG A 80 -10.18 -1.04 8.71
CA ARG A 80 -10.66 -2.39 9.01
C ARG A 80 -9.80 -3.08 10.06
N MET A 81 -8.55 -2.67 10.22
CA MET A 81 -7.65 -3.20 11.22
C MET A 81 -8.00 -2.62 12.58
N ARG A 82 -8.34 -3.50 13.52
CA ARG A 82 -8.60 -3.13 14.91
C ARG A 82 -7.31 -3.38 15.69
N GLY A 83 -6.73 -2.32 16.24
CA GLY A 83 -5.71 -2.46 17.27
C GLY A 83 -6.28 -3.21 18.48
N PRO A 84 -5.44 -3.81 19.33
CA PRO A 84 -5.89 -4.36 20.60
C PRO A 84 -6.67 -3.28 21.36
N ARG A 85 -7.99 -3.46 21.51
CA ARG A 85 -8.78 -2.55 22.34
C ARG A 85 -8.39 -2.79 23.79
N GLY A 86 -7.51 -1.95 24.31
CA GLY A 86 -7.17 -1.93 25.73
C GLY A 86 -5.81 -1.30 26.00
N ARG A 87 -5.80 -0.33 26.92
CA ARG A 87 -4.62 0.26 27.59
C ARG A 87 -3.98 1.48 26.92
N PHE A 88 -4.80 2.50 26.65
CA PHE A 88 -4.37 3.88 26.89
C PHE A 88 -5.44 4.55 27.73
N SER A 89 -5.33 4.42 29.06
CA SER A 89 -5.85 5.41 29.99
C SER A 89 -4.68 6.34 30.23
N VAL A 90 -4.77 7.56 29.70
CA VAL A 90 -3.98 8.69 30.17
C VAL A 90 -4.69 9.27 31.38
#